data_AF-A0A941WQQ5-F1
#
_entry.id   AF-A0A941WQQ5-F1
#
_cell.length_a   1.000
_cell.length_b   1.000
_cell.length_c   1.000
_cell.angle_alpha   90.00
_cell.angle_beta   90.00
_cell.angle_gamma   90.00
#
_symmetry.space_group_name_H-M   'P 1'
#
loop_
_entity.id
_entity.type
_entity.pdbx_description
1 polymer ?
#
loop_
_entity_poly.entity_id
_entity_poly.type
_entity_poly.pdbx_seq_one_letter_code
_entity_poly.pdbx_strand_id
1 'polypeptide(L)'
;MPRYELIISPALDGRTVRQAAMGGLHLSGGQFKRAKFHGALLLDGMPVLADRRVRTGERLCVDVPEAALPPPEPFALALRVPYEDAYFWMIDKPAPLPSSSSYKKEGPTLENALYAYAGCPEGFVYRPVNRLDKGTSGLMLAARTAHAQHLLQRLLHGSEFIREYLAVVEGAPPQTEGVIDLPIGKADGATIRREVRADGKPARTYY
;
A
#
# COMPACT_ATOMS: atom_id res chain seq x y z
N MET A 1 -10.74 -6.28 14.06
CA MET A 1 -9.29 -6.04 14.25
C MET A 1 -8.54 -7.20 13.61
N PRO A 2 -7.68 -6.98 12.60
CA PRO A 2 -6.97 -8.07 11.95
C PRO A 2 -5.94 -8.71 12.88
N ARG A 3 -5.92 -10.04 12.90
CA ARG A 3 -4.97 -10.89 13.62
C ARG A 3 -3.98 -11.51 12.64
N TYR A 4 -2.70 -11.48 12.99
CA TYR A 4 -1.63 -12.12 12.24
C TYR A 4 -0.94 -13.16 13.10
N GLU A 5 -0.67 -14.33 12.53
CA GLU A 5 -0.13 -15.48 13.27
C GLU A 5 1.12 -16.05 12.60
N LEU A 6 2.09 -16.42 13.42
CA LEU A 6 3.35 -17.00 12.99
C LEU A 6 3.74 -18.13 13.95
N ILE A 7 3.99 -19.32 13.39
CA ILE A 7 4.72 -20.36 14.11
C ILE A 7 6.21 -20.04 14.02
N ILE A 8 6.87 -19.94 15.18
CA ILE A 8 8.28 -19.54 15.24
C ILE A 8 9.14 -20.64 14.63
N SER A 9 9.83 -20.29 13.54
CA SER A 9 10.78 -21.18 12.87
C SER A 9 12.12 -21.23 13.59
N PRO A 10 12.97 -22.25 13.34
CA PRO A 10 14.32 -22.32 13.89
C PRO A 10 15.18 -21.07 13.62
N ALA A 11 14.98 -20.42 12.46
CA ALA A 11 15.70 -19.19 12.10
C ALA A 11 15.35 -17.98 12.99
N LEU A 12 14.21 -18.02 13.67
CA LEU A 12 13.74 -16.99 14.58
C LEU A 12 13.95 -17.36 16.06
N ASP A 13 14.52 -18.52 16.38
CA ASP A 13 14.76 -18.93 17.76
C ASP A 13 15.62 -17.90 18.51
N GLY A 14 15.22 -17.59 19.75
CA GLY A 14 15.92 -16.66 20.62
C GLY A 14 15.80 -15.19 20.20
N ARG A 15 15.19 -14.86 19.06
CA ARG A 15 14.84 -13.47 18.69
C ARG A 15 13.81 -12.90 19.65
N THR A 16 13.72 -11.59 19.78
CA THR A 16 12.62 -10.98 20.55
C THR A 16 11.30 -11.06 19.79
N VAL A 17 10.16 -10.98 20.49
CA VAL A 17 8.81 -10.89 19.89
C VAL A 17 8.77 -9.79 18.84
N ARG A 18 9.40 -8.63 19.09
CA ARG A 18 9.52 -7.56 18.10
C ARG A 18 10.25 -8.02 16.84
N GLN A 19 11.41 -8.66 17.00
CA GLN A 19 12.21 -9.14 15.88
C GLN A 19 11.47 -10.23 15.09
N ALA A 20 10.79 -11.16 15.77
CA ALA A 20 9.98 -12.19 15.14
C ALA A 20 8.77 -11.60 14.39
N ALA A 21 8.06 -10.63 14.98
CA ALA A 21 6.94 -9.97 14.33
C ALA A 21 7.37 -9.13 13.10
N MET A 22 8.52 -8.46 13.16
CA MET A 22 9.02 -7.70 12.01
C MET A 22 9.64 -8.61 10.93
N GLY A 23 10.33 -9.67 11.35
CA GLY A 23 11.07 -10.57 10.45
C GLY A 23 10.18 -11.63 9.80
N GLY A 24 9.31 -12.28 10.58
CA GLY A 24 8.45 -13.37 10.11
C GLY A 24 7.05 -12.92 9.70
N LEU A 25 6.43 -12.01 10.47
CA LEU A 25 5.13 -11.42 10.09
C LEU A 25 5.26 -10.17 9.22
N HIS A 26 6.47 -9.68 8.97
CA HIS A 26 6.70 -8.49 8.14
C HIS A 26 5.89 -7.25 8.57
N LEU A 27 5.61 -7.10 9.86
CA LEU A 27 4.91 -5.92 10.36
C LEU A 27 5.79 -4.68 10.23
N SER A 28 5.18 -3.56 9.83
CA SER A 28 5.86 -2.26 9.87
C SER A 28 6.07 -1.81 11.33
N GLY A 29 7.05 -0.94 11.55
CA GLY A 29 7.31 -0.39 12.90
C GLY A 29 6.09 0.31 13.51
N GLY A 30 5.29 1.01 12.69
CA GLY A 30 4.06 1.66 13.14
C GLY A 30 2.96 0.67 13.51
N GLN A 31 2.82 -0.42 12.76
CA GLN A 31 1.88 -1.51 13.07
C GLN A 31 2.24 -2.19 14.38
N PHE A 32 3.51 -2.56 14.54
CA PHE A 32 4.00 -3.18 15.76
C PHE A 32 3.81 -2.27 16.98
N LYS A 33 4.13 -0.97 16.84
CA LYS A 33 3.92 0.01 17.91
C LYS A 33 2.46 0.04 18.36
N ARG A 34 1.52 0.09 17.41
CA ARG A 34 0.08 0.11 17.71
C ARG A 34 -0.36 -1.19 18.38
N ALA A 35 0.02 -2.34 17.86
CA ALA A 35 -0.28 -3.63 18.49
C ALA A 35 0.23 -3.70 19.95
N LYS A 36 1.48 -3.29 20.19
CA LYS A 36 2.08 -3.28 21.54
C LYS A 36 1.26 -2.47 22.55
N PHE A 37 0.83 -1.27 22.19
CA PHE A 37 0.12 -0.38 23.13
C PHE A 37 -1.34 -0.77 23.38
N HIS A 38 -1.90 -1.67 22.57
CA HIS A 38 -3.26 -2.19 22.76
C HIS A 38 -3.31 -3.60 23.38
N GLY A 39 -2.21 -4.07 24.00
CA GLY A 39 -2.18 -5.37 24.70
C GLY A 39 -2.25 -6.57 23.78
N ALA A 40 -1.89 -6.39 22.51
CA ALA A 40 -2.28 -7.26 21.41
C ALA A 40 -1.13 -8.19 20.93
N LEU A 41 -0.21 -8.55 21.83
CA LEU A 41 0.89 -9.47 21.57
C LEU A 41 0.71 -10.72 22.42
N LEU A 42 0.46 -11.86 21.77
CA LEU A 42 0.23 -13.14 22.43
C LEU A 42 1.26 -14.18 21.96
N LEU A 43 1.77 -14.98 22.88
CA LEU A 43 2.62 -16.14 22.60
C LEU A 43 1.94 -17.37 23.22
N ASP A 44 1.56 -18.33 22.38
CA ASP A 44 0.72 -19.48 22.75
C ASP A 44 -0.56 -19.09 23.50
N GLY A 45 -1.12 -17.92 23.14
CA GLY A 45 -2.33 -17.37 23.75
C GLY A 45 -2.09 -16.51 25.00
N MET A 46 -0.87 -16.43 25.51
CA MET A 46 -0.53 -15.65 26.70
C MET A 46 0.03 -14.26 26.34
N PRO A 47 -0.42 -13.16 26.98
CA PRO A 47 0.14 -11.83 26.76
C PRO A 47 1.64 -11.75 27.06
N VAL A 48 2.39 -11.12 26.17
CA VAL A 48 3.86 -10.98 26.31
C VAL A 48 4.35 -9.57 26.01
N LEU A 49 5.50 -9.22 26.58
CA LEU A 49 6.21 -7.99 26.25
C LEU A 49 7.01 -8.13 24.96
N ALA A 50 7.26 -6.99 24.30
CA ALA A 50 7.93 -6.95 23.00
C ALA A 50 9.39 -7.46 23.00
N ASP A 51 10.05 -7.43 24.15
CA ASP A 51 11.43 -7.87 24.38
C ASP A 51 11.54 -9.33 24.84
N ARG A 52 10.42 -9.99 25.17
CA ARG A 52 10.37 -11.44 25.42
C ARG A 52 10.98 -12.16 24.22
N ARG A 53 11.91 -13.09 24.47
CA ARG A 53 12.49 -13.92 23.42
C ARG A 53 11.51 -15.02 23.00
N VAL A 54 11.51 -15.43 21.74
CA VAL A 54 10.68 -16.54 21.26
C VAL A 54 11.50 -17.82 21.13
N ARG A 55 10.82 -18.96 21.11
CA ARG A 55 11.36 -20.30 20.91
C ARG A 55 10.67 -20.97 19.72
N THR A 56 11.42 -21.79 19.03
CA THR A 56 10.93 -22.59 17.91
C THR A 56 9.68 -23.36 18.30
N GLY A 57 8.65 -23.32 17.46
CA GLY A 57 7.37 -23.99 17.68
C GLY A 57 6.33 -23.20 18.48
N GLU A 58 6.73 -22.14 19.20
CA GLU A 58 5.76 -21.24 19.83
C GLU A 58 4.90 -20.53 18.75
N ARG A 59 3.64 -20.24 19.07
CA ARG A 59 2.73 -19.48 18.20
C ARG A 59 2.67 -18.02 18.64
N LEU A 60 3.21 -17.13 17.82
CA LEU A 60 3.08 -15.69 17.98
C LEU A 60 1.81 -15.20 17.29
N CYS A 61 0.89 -14.58 18.03
CA CYS A 61 -0.26 -13.86 17.49
C CYS A 61 -0.10 -12.36 17.75
N VAL A 62 -0.33 -11.54 16.73
CA VAL A 62 -0.29 -10.08 16.81
C VAL A 62 -1.58 -9.51 16.26
N ASP A 63 -2.32 -8.83 17.13
CA ASP A 63 -3.52 -8.10 16.75
C ASP A 63 -3.14 -6.65 16.40
N VAL A 64 -3.38 -6.23 15.16
CA VAL A 64 -3.02 -4.86 14.74
C VAL A 64 -4.31 -4.06 14.64
N PRO A 65 -4.55 -3.07 15.53
CA PRO A 65 -5.71 -2.20 15.38
C PRO A 65 -5.69 -1.55 13.99
N GLU A 66 -6.81 -1.00 13.52
CA GLU A 66 -6.83 -0.09 12.37
C GLU A 66 -7.02 1.36 12.85
N ALA A 67 -6.51 2.34 12.10
CA ALA A 67 -6.69 3.73 12.50
C ALA A 67 -8.11 4.15 12.10
N ALA A 68 -8.88 4.72 13.03
CA ALA A 68 -10.16 5.32 12.70
C ALA A 68 -9.91 6.64 11.96
N LEU A 69 -10.40 6.74 10.74
CA LEU A 69 -10.48 7.99 9.97
C LEU A 69 -11.95 8.32 9.72
N PRO A 70 -12.30 9.60 9.58
CA PRO A 70 -13.64 9.95 9.11
C PRO A 70 -13.88 9.28 7.75
N PRO A 71 -15.08 8.69 7.53
CA PRO A 71 -15.37 8.07 6.25
C PRO A 71 -15.38 9.11 5.13
N PRO A 72 -14.98 8.74 3.90
CA PRO A 72 -15.16 9.60 2.74
C PRO A 72 -16.65 9.84 2.46
N GLU A 73 -16.99 10.95 1.80
CA GLU A 73 -18.32 11.12 1.22
C GLU A 73 -18.54 10.07 0.10
N PRO A 74 -19.67 9.35 0.07
CA PRO A 74 -19.95 8.38 -0.99
C PRO A 74 -20.04 9.05 -2.36
N PHE A 75 -19.44 8.43 -3.37
CA PHE A 75 -19.60 8.84 -4.76
C PHE A 75 -20.01 7.66 -5.62
N ALA A 76 -21.26 7.65 -6.09
CA ALA A 76 -21.77 6.60 -6.95
C ALA A 76 -21.11 6.68 -8.34
N LEU A 77 -20.23 5.72 -8.61
CA LEU A 77 -19.57 5.51 -9.89
C LEU A 77 -19.66 4.01 -10.21
N ALA A 78 -19.99 3.67 -11.45
CA ALA A 78 -19.96 2.28 -11.93
C ALA A 78 -18.51 1.79 -12.02
N LEU A 79 -17.93 1.47 -10.86
CA LEU A 79 -16.52 1.09 -10.73
C LEU A 79 -16.33 -0.35 -11.19
N ARG A 80 -15.37 -0.57 -12.09
CA ARG A 80 -14.98 -1.90 -12.52
C ARG A 80 -13.83 -2.40 -11.65
N VAL A 81 -14.05 -3.53 -10.99
CA VAL A 81 -13.09 -4.18 -10.10
C VAL A 81 -12.84 -5.60 -10.64
N PRO A 82 -11.91 -5.78 -11.59
CA PRO A 82 -11.67 -7.08 -12.21
C PRO A 82 -11.18 -8.17 -11.25
N TYR A 83 -10.64 -7.81 -10.09
CA TYR A 83 -10.23 -8.77 -9.06
C TYR A 83 -10.41 -8.16 -7.67
N GLU A 84 -10.93 -8.96 -6.74
CA GLU A 84 -10.92 -8.64 -5.31
C GLU A 84 -10.76 -9.90 -4.48
N ASP A 85 -10.05 -9.77 -3.36
CA ASP A 85 -9.91 -10.83 -2.38
C ASP A 85 -9.92 -10.27 -0.95
N ALA A 86 -9.49 -11.07 0.03
CA ALA A 86 -9.41 -10.66 1.42
C ALA A 86 -8.38 -9.54 1.68
N TYR A 87 -7.46 -9.30 0.76
CA TYR A 87 -6.26 -8.47 0.95
C TYR A 87 -6.28 -7.19 0.11
N PHE A 88 -6.80 -7.20 -1.11
CA PHE A 88 -6.84 -6.01 -1.98
C PHE A 88 -7.94 -6.05 -3.04
N TRP A 89 -8.21 -4.88 -3.60
CA TRP A 89 -8.97 -4.66 -4.83
C TRP A 89 -8.02 -4.29 -5.96
N MET A 90 -8.19 -4.91 -7.13
CA MET A 90 -7.66 -4.42 -8.40
C MET A 90 -8.75 -3.64 -9.10
N ILE A 91 -8.52 -2.36 -9.30
CA ILE A 91 -9.52 -1.39 -9.74
C ILE A 91 -9.11 -0.87 -11.11
N ASP A 92 -10.04 -0.93 -12.07
CA ASP A 92 -9.89 -0.28 -13.37
C ASP A 92 -10.33 1.18 -13.22
N LYS A 93 -9.38 2.06 -12.88
CA LYS A 93 -9.65 3.47 -12.57
C LYS A 93 -9.97 4.23 -13.87
N PRO A 94 -11.13 4.92 -13.97
CA PRO A 94 -11.40 5.76 -15.12
C PRO A 94 -10.56 7.04 -15.10
N ALA A 95 -10.50 7.73 -16.24
CA ALA A 95 -9.97 9.07 -16.37
C ALA A 95 -11.02 9.99 -17.01
N PRO A 96 -11.13 11.27 -16.60
CA PRO A 96 -10.33 11.91 -15.56
C PRO A 96 -10.90 11.67 -14.14
N LEU A 97 -10.12 11.07 -13.25
CA LEU A 97 -10.49 10.88 -11.83
C LEU A 97 -9.24 10.89 -10.93
N PRO A 98 -9.14 11.78 -9.93
CA PRO A 98 -8.04 11.75 -8.96
C PRO A 98 -8.06 10.45 -8.13
N SER A 99 -6.87 9.92 -7.84
CA SER A 99 -6.75 8.68 -7.06
C SER A 99 -7.04 8.83 -5.56
N SER A 100 -6.84 10.02 -5.00
CA SER A 100 -7.08 10.31 -3.58
C SER A 100 -7.45 11.78 -3.39
N SER A 101 -8.13 12.06 -2.27
CA SER A 101 -8.36 13.42 -1.80
C SER A 101 -7.04 14.16 -1.56
N SER A 102 -7.03 15.47 -1.81
CA SER A 102 -5.89 16.32 -1.49
C SER A 102 -6.40 17.61 -0.86
N TYR A 103 -5.66 18.18 0.10
CA TYR A 103 -6.03 19.41 0.83
C TYR A 103 -6.49 20.59 -0.04
N LYS A 104 -6.13 20.61 -1.33
CA LYS A 104 -6.41 21.71 -2.26
C LYS A 104 -7.44 21.38 -3.34
N LYS A 105 -8.08 20.20 -3.33
CA LYS A 105 -9.01 19.81 -4.40
C LYS A 105 -10.41 19.52 -3.88
N GLU A 106 -11.35 20.19 -4.52
CA GLU A 106 -12.78 19.93 -4.46
C GLU A 106 -13.16 18.85 -5.48
N GLY A 107 -14.08 17.96 -5.12
CA GLY A 107 -14.68 16.96 -6.00
C GLY A 107 -14.35 15.50 -5.64
N PRO A 108 -15.15 14.55 -6.15
CA PRO A 108 -15.01 13.15 -5.82
C PRO A 108 -13.74 12.53 -6.41
N THR A 109 -13.26 11.50 -5.75
CA THR A 109 -12.02 10.78 -6.08
C THR A 109 -12.26 9.27 -6.13
N LEU A 110 -11.25 8.49 -6.52
CA LEU A 110 -11.33 7.02 -6.48
C LEU A 110 -11.59 6.50 -5.06
N GLU A 111 -11.07 7.19 -4.04
CA GLU A 111 -11.36 6.89 -2.62
C GLU A 111 -12.86 6.93 -2.34
N ASN A 112 -13.56 7.97 -2.80
CA ASN A 112 -15.01 8.11 -2.63
C ASN A 112 -15.80 7.04 -3.40
N ALA A 113 -15.36 6.74 -4.63
CA ALA A 113 -15.98 5.72 -5.47
C ALA A 113 -15.81 4.32 -4.88
N LEU A 114 -14.61 3.99 -4.39
CA LEU A 114 -14.34 2.69 -3.79
C LEU A 114 -15.08 2.51 -2.46
N TYR A 115 -15.21 3.58 -1.66
CA TYR A 115 -16.02 3.58 -0.44
C TYR A 115 -17.48 3.25 -0.72
N ALA A 116 -18.08 3.91 -1.72
CA ALA A 116 -19.45 3.65 -2.15
C ALA A 116 -19.60 2.23 -2.73
N TYR A 117 -18.65 1.80 -3.58
CA TYR A 117 -18.61 0.45 -4.15
C TYR A 117 -18.59 -0.64 -3.06
N ALA A 118 -17.84 -0.41 -1.98
CA ALA A 118 -17.75 -1.34 -0.85
C ALA A 118 -18.97 -1.33 0.09
N GLY A 119 -20.02 -0.56 -0.24
CA GLY A 119 -21.24 -0.47 0.57
C GLY A 119 -21.11 0.45 1.80
N CYS A 120 -20.23 1.45 1.73
CA CYS A 120 -20.01 2.42 2.81
C CYS A 120 -19.70 1.79 4.19
N PRO A 121 -18.73 0.87 4.30
CA PRO A 121 -18.50 0.16 5.54
C PRO A 121 -17.91 1.07 6.62
N GLU A 122 -18.35 0.88 7.87
CA GLU A 122 -17.77 1.60 9.01
C GLU A 122 -16.26 1.32 9.12
N GLY A 123 -15.49 2.37 9.44
CA GLY A 123 -14.04 2.26 9.57
C GLY A 123 -13.30 2.03 8.25
N PHE A 124 -13.94 2.25 7.09
CA PHE A 124 -13.27 2.24 5.80
C PHE A 124 -12.08 3.19 5.81
N VAL A 125 -10.95 2.71 5.31
CA VAL A 125 -9.81 3.58 5.03
C VAL A 125 -9.24 3.20 3.68
N TYR A 126 -9.08 4.22 2.85
CA TYR A 126 -8.49 4.06 1.54
C TYR A 126 -6.97 3.81 1.63
N ARG A 127 -6.51 2.70 1.05
CA ARG A 127 -5.11 2.25 1.14
C ARG A 127 -4.53 1.99 -0.26
N PRO A 128 -4.29 3.03 -1.07
CA PRO A 128 -3.71 2.84 -2.39
C PRO A 128 -2.31 2.24 -2.26
N VAL A 129 -2.03 1.22 -3.07
CA VAL A 129 -0.70 0.60 -3.17
C VAL A 129 0.14 1.41 -4.15
N ASN A 130 -0.40 1.63 -5.36
CA ASN A 130 0.17 2.49 -6.39
C ASN A 130 -0.74 3.70 -6.65
N ARG A 131 -0.24 4.65 -7.44
CA ARG A 131 -0.99 5.86 -7.83
C ARG A 131 -1.00 6.01 -9.35
N LEU A 132 -2.11 6.52 -9.87
CA LEU A 132 -2.27 6.99 -11.24
C LEU A 132 -2.65 8.47 -11.18
N ASP A 133 -2.16 9.25 -12.14
CA ASP A 133 -2.52 10.66 -12.23
C ASP A 133 -4.00 10.83 -12.62
N LYS A 134 -4.54 12.03 -12.40
CA LYS A 134 -5.96 12.32 -12.65
C LYS A 134 -6.37 11.93 -14.08
N GLY A 135 -5.52 12.25 -15.06
CA GLY A 135 -5.76 11.99 -16.48
C GLY A 135 -5.39 10.58 -16.96
N THR A 136 -4.82 9.73 -16.10
CA THR A 136 -4.39 8.38 -16.47
C THR A 136 -5.45 7.37 -16.05
N SER A 137 -5.91 6.53 -16.96
CA SER A 137 -6.81 5.39 -16.66
C SER A 137 -6.03 4.09 -16.46
N GLY A 138 -6.71 3.06 -15.98
CA GLY A 138 -6.18 1.69 -15.92
C GLY A 138 -6.05 1.15 -14.51
N LEU A 139 -5.31 0.04 -14.39
CA LEU A 139 -5.28 -0.79 -13.19
C LEU A 139 -4.52 -0.14 -12.03
N MET A 140 -5.18 -0.12 -10.86
CA MET A 140 -4.61 0.29 -9.58
C MET A 140 -4.99 -0.70 -8.49
N LEU A 141 -4.07 -0.95 -7.55
CA LEU A 141 -4.38 -1.73 -6.36
C LEU A 141 -4.68 -0.83 -5.16
N ALA A 142 -5.74 -1.17 -4.43
CA ALA A 142 -6.02 -0.64 -3.10
C ALA A 142 -6.13 -1.79 -2.10
N ALA A 143 -5.36 -1.74 -1.01
CA ALA A 143 -5.36 -2.79 0.01
C ALA A 143 -6.56 -2.69 0.95
N ARG A 144 -7.00 -3.82 1.50
CA ARG A 144 -8.06 -3.88 2.50
C ARG A 144 -7.56 -3.65 3.93
N THR A 145 -6.31 -4.03 4.20
CA THR A 145 -5.69 -3.86 5.52
C THR A 145 -4.39 -3.06 5.43
N ALA A 146 -3.99 -2.42 6.53
CA ALA A 146 -2.71 -1.72 6.59
C ALA A 146 -1.51 -2.66 6.35
N HIS A 147 -1.65 -3.95 6.68
CA HIS A 147 -0.59 -4.94 6.50
C HIS A 147 -0.45 -5.37 5.04
N ALA A 148 -1.55 -5.68 4.37
CA ALA A 148 -1.54 -5.94 2.95
C ALA A 148 -0.95 -4.75 2.17
N GLN A 149 -1.32 -3.51 2.53
CA GLN A 149 -0.73 -2.32 1.92
C GLN A 149 0.79 -2.28 2.08
N HIS A 150 1.30 -2.55 3.29
CA HIS A 150 2.73 -2.54 3.56
C HIS A 150 3.47 -3.59 2.75
N LEU A 151 2.96 -4.82 2.67
CA LEU A 151 3.57 -5.89 1.88
C LEU A 151 3.56 -5.57 0.39
N LEU A 152 2.43 -5.15 -0.16
CA LEU A 152 2.30 -4.81 -1.58
C LEU A 152 3.18 -3.62 -1.96
N GLN A 153 3.33 -2.61 -1.08
CA GLN A 153 4.23 -1.48 -1.32
C GLN A 153 5.71 -1.88 -1.29
N ARG A 154 6.09 -2.92 -0.54
CA ARG A 154 7.46 -3.47 -0.61
C ARG A 154 7.74 -4.12 -1.96
N LEU A 155 6.72 -4.73 -2.57
CA LEU A 155 6.83 -5.33 -3.91
C LEU A 155 6.80 -4.29 -5.03
N LEU A 156 6.14 -3.13 -4.82
CA LEU A 156 5.88 -2.10 -5.84
C LEU A 156 7.11 -1.65 -6.66
N HIS A 157 8.29 -1.68 -6.06
CA HIS A 157 9.56 -1.28 -6.70
C HIS A 157 10.46 -2.47 -7.06
N GLY A 158 10.00 -3.70 -6.84
CA GLY A 158 10.68 -4.94 -7.20
C GLY A 158 10.17 -5.53 -8.51
N SER A 159 10.81 -6.62 -8.95
CA SER A 159 10.45 -7.35 -10.18
C SER A 159 9.14 -8.13 -10.08
N GLU A 160 8.63 -8.34 -8.87
CA GLU A 160 7.37 -9.07 -8.62
C GLU A 160 6.12 -8.21 -8.85
N PHE A 161 6.26 -6.88 -8.91
CA PHE A 161 5.14 -5.96 -9.14
C PHE A 161 5.31 -5.24 -10.49
N ILE A 162 4.90 -5.93 -11.55
CA ILE A 162 5.02 -5.44 -12.92
C ILE A 162 3.84 -4.50 -13.23
N ARG A 163 4.14 -3.35 -13.84
CA ARG A 163 3.16 -2.36 -14.29
C ARG A 163 3.46 -2.02 -15.73
N GLU A 164 2.54 -2.35 -16.61
CA GLU A 164 2.61 -2.05 -18.04
C GLU A 164 1.60 -0.97 -18.39
N TYR A 165 2.01 -0.06 -19.27
CA TYR A 165 1.22 1.08 -19.68
C TYR A 165 1.17 1.14 -21.19
N LEU A 166 -0.03 1.34 -21.73
CA LEU A 166 -0.19 1.74 -23.12
C LEU A 166 -0.21 3.28 -23.20
N ALA A 167 0.62 3.83 -24.06
CA ALA A 167 0.70 5.27 -24.29
C ALA A 167 0.75 5.59 -25.79
N VAL A 168 0.18 6.74 -26.15
CA VAL A 168 0.37 7.37 -27.47
C VAL A 168 1.28 8.57 -27.24
N VAL A 169 2.35 8.68 -28.03
CA VAL A 169 3.34 9.74 -27.92
C VAL A 169 3.29 10.65 -29.14
N GLU A 170 3.68 11.91 -28.96
CA GLU A 170 3.90 12.83 -30.07
C GLU A 170 5.29 12.58 -30.68
N GLY A 171 5.34 12.35 -31.99
CA GLY A 171 6.54 11.87 -32.68
C GLY A 171 6.72 10.35 -32.54
N ALA A 172 7.96 9.87 -32.63
CA ALA A 172 8.31 8.46 -32.42
C ALA A 172 9.61 8.36 -31.63
N PRO A 173 9.73 7.43 -30.65
CA PRO A 173 11.01 7.14 -30.05
C PRO A 173 12.02 6.68 -31.12
N PRO A 174 13.32 6.98 -30.96
CA PRO A 174 14.32 6.63 -31.96
C PRO A 174 14.55 5.12 -32.08
N GLN A 175 14.13 4.35 -31.07
CA GLN A 175 14.25 2.89 -30.99
C GLN A 175 12.89 2.30 -30.64
N THR A 176 12.63 1.06 -31.07
CA THR A 176 11.37 0.34 -30.77
C THR A 176 11.29 -0.15 -29.33
N GLU A 177 12.44 -0.23 -28.64
CA GLU A 177 12.56 -0.55 -27.24
C GLU A 177 13.70 0.26 -26.61
N GLY A 178 13.61 0.57 -25.32
CA GLY A 178 14.66 1.29 -24.63
C GLY A 178 14.46 1.45 -23.13
N VAL A 179 15.42 2.13 -22.49
CA VAL A 179 15.39 2.45 -21.06
C VAL A 179 15.57 3.94 -20.86
N ILE A 180 14.66 4.56 -20.12
CA ILE A 180 14.83 5.90 -19.56
C ILE A 180 15.17 5.73 -18.09
N ASP A 181 16.43 5.95 -17.73
CA ASP A 181 16.93 5.89 -16.34
C ASP A 181 17.44 7.27 -15.94
N LEU A 182 16.50 8.12 -15.52
CA LEU A 182 16.76 9.52 -15.20
C LEU A 182 16.05 9.89 -13.89
N PRO A 183 16.77 10.44 -12.90
CA PRO A 183 16.16 10.81 -11.63
C PRO A 183 15.12 11.92 -11.81
N ILE A 184 13.98 11.79 -11.11
CA ILE A 184 12.85 12.72 -11.21
C ILE A 184 12.69 13.47 -9.88
N GLY A 185 12.81 14.79 -9.97
CA GLY A 185 12.59 15.71 -8.86
C GLY A 185 11.34 16.57 -9.06
N LYS A 186 11.03 17.38 -8.06
CA LYS A 186 9.97 18.40 -8.16
C LYS A 186 10.56 19.65 -8.80
N ALA A 187 9.86 20.24 -9.76
CA ALA A 187 10.31 21.49 -10.36
C ALA A 187 10.27 22.63 -9.33
N ASP A 188 11.22 23.56 -9.41
CA ASP A 188 11.32 24.67 -8.46
C ASP A 188 10.05 25.54 -8.48
N GLY A 189 9.55 25.89 -7.30
CA GLY A 189 8.31 26.67 -7.14
C GLY A 189 7.02 25.95 -7.58
N ALA A 190 7.09 24.76 -8.17
CA ALA A 190 5.90 24.05 -8.62
C ALA A 190 5.12 23.43 -7.44
N THR A 191 3.81 23.24 -7.59
CA THR A 191 3.05 22.41 -6.63
C THR A 191 3.08 20.93 -7.01
N ILE A 192 2.95 20.61 -8.30
CA ILE A 192 2.76 19.23 -8.82
C ILE A 192 3.83 18.84 -9.85
N ARG A 193 4.24 19.79 -10.72
CA ARG A 193 5.14 19.51 -11.85
C ARG A 193 6.44 18.85 -11.38
N ARG A 194 6.87 17.85 -12.15
CA ARG A 194 8.10 17.09 -11.98
C ARG A 194 8.98 17.30 -13.20
N GLU A 195 10.28 17.12 -13.02
CA GLU A 195 11.26 17.21 -14.10
C GLU A 195 12.48 16.32 -13.78
N VAL A 196 13.34 16.10 -14.78
CA VAL A 196 14.61 15.40 -14.59
C VAL A 196 15.52 16.29 -13.75
N ARG A 197 15.99 15.78 -12.62
CA ARG A 197 16.89 16.51 -11.72
C ARG A 197 17.93 15.57 -11.13
N ALA A 198 19.19 16.01 -11.09
CA ALA A 198 20.29 15.22 -10.53
C ALA A 198 20.10 14.86 -9.04
N ASP A 199 19.43 15.73 -8.28
CA ASP A 199 19.05 15.53 -6.87
C ASP A 199 17.65 14.87 -6.71
N GLY A 200 17.07 14.41 -7.81
CA GLY A 200 15.77 13.75 -7.85
C GLY A 200 15.78 12.33 -7.31
N LYS A 201 14.59 11.72 -7.21
CA LYS A 201 14.48 10.30 -6.83
C LYS A 201 14.79 9.42 -8.04
N PRO A 202 15.46 8.26 -7.85
CA PRO A 202 15.67 7.30 -8.92
C PRO A 202 14.34 6.92 -9.60
N ALA A 203 14.34 6.92 -10.93
CA ALA A 203 13.19 6.54 -11.74
C ALA A 203 13.68 5.89 -13.02
N ARG A 204 13.13 4.70 -13.31
CA ARG A 204 13.52 3.88 -14.44
C ARG A 204 12.28 3.34 -15.15
N THR A 205 12.21 3.56 -16.45
CA THR A 205 11.10 3.13 -17.32
C THR A 205 11.66 2.38 -18.50
N TYR A 206 11.08 1.21 -18.78
CA TYR A 206 11.30 0.48 -20.03
C TYR A 206 10.12 0.81 -20.95
N TYR A 207 10.40 1.04 -22.23
CA TYR A 207 9.40 1.31 -23.27
C TYR A 207 9.71 0.51 -24.52
#